data_AF-A0A526Q9U8-F1
#
_entry.id   AF-A0A526Q9U8-F1
#
_cell.length_a   1.000
_cell.length_b   1.000
_cell.length_c   1.000
_cell.angle_alpha   90.00
_cell.angle_beta   90.00
_cell.angle_gamma   90.00
#
_symmetry.space_group_name_H-M   'P 1'
#
loop_
_entity.id
_entity.type
_entity.pdbx_description
1 polymer ?
#
loop_
_entity_poly.entity_id
_entity_poly.type
_entity_poly.pdbx_seq_one_letter_code
_entity_poly.pdbx_strand_id
1 'polypeptide(L)' 'MPELDPQVADEVPWSDRITPYDDRHKVIYMRLLDAEADGADWQEVARIVLHRDPV' A
#
# COMPACT_ATOMS: atom_id res chain seq x y z
N MET A 1 16.31 5.31 7.77
CA MET A 1 15.16 4.47 8.12
C MET A 1 14.21 4.49 6.93
N PRO A 2 13.63 3.34 6.51
CA PRO A 2 12.58 3.38 5.50
C PRO A 2 11.40 4.19 6.04
N GLU A 3 10.81 5.01 5.18
CA GLU A 3 9.57 5.72 5.49
C GLU A 3 8.47 4.66 5.68
N LEU A 4 7.79 4.68 6.84
CA LEU A 4 6.85 3.62 7.21
C LEU A 4 5.51 3.74 6.49
N ASP A 5 5.12 4.96 6.12
CA ASP A 5 3.84 5.25 5.46
C ASP A 5 4.02 6.39 4.42
N PRO A 6 4.72 6.13 3.30
CA PRO A 6 4.74 7.08 2.19
C PRO A 6 3.34 7.24 1.59
N GLN A 7 2.98 8.46 1.20
CA GLN A 7 1.68 8.76 0.60
C GLN A 7 1.51 8.00 -0.73
N VAL A 8 0.44 7.21 -0.82
CA VAL A 8 0.08 6.49 -2.04
C VAL A 8 -0.51 7.46 -3.05
N ALA A 9 0.12 7.55 -4.23
CA ALA A 9 -0.31 8.38 -5.34
C ALA A 9 -1.59 7.83 -5.98
N ASP A 10 -2.45 8.72 -6.47
CA ASP A 10 -3.66 8.35 -7.24
C ASP A 10 -3.30 7.71 -8.59
N GLU A 11 -2.21 8.17 -9.20
CA GLU A 11 -1.64 7.60 -10.41
C GLU A 11 -0.20 7.15 -10.15
N VAL A 12 0.12 5.93 -10.60
CA VAL A 12 1.44 5.33 -10.45
C VAL A 12 2.16 5.27 -11.79
N PRO A 13 3.51 5.25 -11.79
CA PRO A 13 4.27 4.99 -13.01
C PRO A 13 4.05 3.54 -13.47
N TRP A 14 3.20 3.34 -14.47
CA TRP A 14 2.98 2.01 -15.05
C TRP A 14 4.25 1.47 -15.70
N SER A 15 4.57 0.22 -15.37
CA SER A 15 5.79 -0.46 -15.78
C SER A 15 5.60 -1.97 -15.74
N ASP A 16 6.31 -2.70 -16.61
CA ASP A 16 6.40 -4.17 -16.59
C ASP A 16 7.42 -4.69 -15.56
N ARG A 17 8.15 -3.78 -14.92
CA ARG A 17 9.20 -4.05 -13.92
C ARG A 17 8.96 -3.24 -12.66
N ILE A 18 9.51 -3.74 -11.55
CA ILE A 18 9.57 -3.02 -10.26
C ILE A 18 10.25 -1.66 -10.47
N THR A 19 9.55 -0.61 -10.07
CA THR A 19 9.96 0.79 -10.16
C THR A 19 10.49 1.29 -8.82
N PRO A 20 11.20 2.43 -8.79
CA PRO A 20 11.53 3.10 -7.53
C PRO A 20 10.31 3.48 -6.69
N TYR A 21 9.13 3.62 -7.30
CA TYR A 21 7.87 3.82 -6.58
C TYR A 21 7.52 2.56 -5.78
N ASP A 22 7.58 1.40 -6.42
CA ASP A 22 7.29 0.11 -5.78
C ASP A 22 8.27 -0.18 -4.63
N ASP A 23 9.56 0.08 -4.81
CA ASP A 23 10.57 -0.10 -3.77
C ASP A 23 10.33 0.79 -2.54
N ARG A 24 9.79 1.99 -2.76
CA ARG A 24 9.39 2.90 -1.67
C ARG A 24 8.14 2.41 -0.94
N HIS A 25 7.19 1.83 -1.67
CA HIS A 25 5.89 1.39 -1.12
C HIS A 25 5.86 -0.09 -0.73
N LYS A 26 6.97 -0.84 -0.85
CA LYS A 26 7.01 -2.28 -0.57
C LYS A 26 6.49 -2.68 0.82
N VAL A 27 6.71 -1.83 1.83
CA VAL A 27 6.21 -2.07 3.20
C VAL A 27 4.69 -1.99 3.25
N ILE A 28 4.09 -1.01 2.54
CA ILE A 28 2.65 -0.90 2.38
C ILE A 28 2.11 -2.16 1.70
N TYR A 29 2.72 -2.61 0.60
CA TYR A 29 2.30 -3.84 -0.08
C TYR A 29 2.37 -5.08 0.81
N MET A 30 3.42 -5.22 1.60
CA MET A 30 3.53 -6.31 2.59
C MET A 30 2.40 -6.26 3.62
N ARG A 31 2.09 -5.07 4.17
CA ARG A 31 0.99 -4.90 5.13
C ARG A 31 -0.38 -5.23 4.55
N LEU A 32 -0.61 -4.96 3.26
CA LEU A 32 -1.84 -5.38 2.58
C LEU A 32 -1.96 -6.90 2.50
N LEU A 33 -0.84 -7.59 2.18
CA LEU A 33 -0.82 -9.05 2.11
C LEU A 33 -1.00 -9.70 3.49
N ASP A 34 -0.38 -9.15 4.53
CA ASP A 34 -0.55 -9.62 5.90
C ASP A 34 -2.01 -9.42 6.37
N ALA A 35 -2.61 -8.26 6.07
CA ALA A 35 -4.00 -8.00 6.42
C ALA A 35 -4.98 -8.96 5.72
N GLU A 36 -4.75 -9.30 4.45
CA GLU A 36 -5.53 -10.31 3.74
C GLU A 36 -5.34 -11.70 4.35
N ALA A 37 -4.10 -12.08 4.72
CA ALA A 37 -3.82 -13.35 5.37
C ALA A 37 -4.50 -13.48 6.74
N ASP A 38 -4.65 -12.37 7.45
CA ASP A 38 -5.38 -12.27 8.73
C ASP A 38 -6.90 -12.16 8.54
N GLY A 39 -7.40 -12.05 7.30
CA GLY A 39 -8.82 -11.92 6.99
C GLY A 39 -9.42 -10.57 7.43
N ALA A 40 -8.61 -9.51 7.44
CA ALA A 40 -9.04 -8.16 7.82
C ALA A 40 -10.04 -7.57 6.82
N ASP A 41 -10.91 -6.67 7.30
CA ASP A 41 -11.83 -5.94 6.43
C ASP A 41 -11.05 -4.96 5.53
N TRP A 42 -11.20 -5.12 4.21
CA TRP A 42 -10.55 -4.27 3.22
C TRP A 42 -10.88 -2.78 3.39
N GLN A 43 -12.06 -2.44 3.93
CA GLN A 43 -12.42 -1.04 4.18
C GLN A 43 -11.61 -0.43 5.33
N GLU A 44 -11.31 -1.23 6.35
CA GLU A 44 -10.45 -0.83 7.45
C GLU A 44 -8.99 -0.71 6.99
N VAL A 45 -8.52 -1.67 6.20
CA VAL A 45 -7.19 -1.66 5.58
C VAL A 45 -6.99 -0.42 4.70
N ALA A 46 -7.98 -0.03 3.88
CA ALA A 46 -7.90 1.17 3.05
C ALA A 46 -7.67 2.44 3.88
N ARG A 47 -8.36 2.57 5.02
CA ARG A 47 -8.23 3.75 5.89
C ARG A 47 -6.93 3.74 6.70
N ILE A 48 -6.50 2.59 7.21
CA ILE A 48 -5.35 2.48 8.12
C ILE A 48 -4.02 2.39 7.36
N VAL A 49 -3.97 1.59 6.29
CA VAL A 49 -2.72 1.31 5.56
C VAL A 49 -2.53 2.28 4.39
N LEU A 50 -3.59 2.56 3.64
CA LEU A 50 -3.51 3.45 2.47
C LEU A 50 -3.84 4.91 2.79
N HIS A 51 -4.40 5.19 3.98
CA HIS A 51 -4.91 6.51 4.34
C HIS A 51 -5.95 7.05 3.34
N ARG A 52 -6.78 6.14 2.79
CA ARG A 52 -7.81 6.44 1.78
C ARG A 52 -9.18 6.06 2.29
N ASP A 53 -10.19 6.85 1.90
CA ASP A 53 -11.58 6.52 2.18
C ASP A 53 -12.13 5.57 1.11
N PRO A 54 -12.60 4.36 1.48
CA PRO A 54 -13.26 3.43 0.57
C PRO A 54 -14.72 3.87 0.36
N VAL A 55 -14.94 4.82 -0.56
CA VAL A 55 -16.26 5.31 -0.98
C VAL A 55 -16.56 5.01 -2.44
#